data_AF-A0A1F7H2X7-F1
#
_entry.id   AF-A0A1F7H2X7-F1
#
_cell.length_a   1.000
_cell.length_b   1.000
_cell.length_c   1.000
_cell.angle_alpha   90.00
_cell.angle_beta   90.00
_cell.angle_gamma   90.00
#
_symmetry.space_group_name_H-M   'P 1'
#
loop_
_entity.id
_entity.type
_entity.pdbx_description
1 polymer ?
#
loop_
_entity_poly.entity_id
_entity_poly.type
_entity_poly.pdbx_seq_one_letter_code
_entity_poly.pdbx_strand_id
1 'polypeptide(L)'
;MEAIEISRARIFGAWSLVTLSQALHNLSLRLNPIIYESPKATLLGGDSVTNHLRESKSYLHEMRQQSEPNSTQEYLSYACEEGLRALGDGTYGIGACVVYRVNGIEYVLGGRNRMRTLANTHYHAEEDAIDVLEDISNFHKHIAHARPSEEKMMKNITRRRLRDSIIMVRPAPHHFEEKIMITSLESCPGCMRRAISHRFDTYIVGADDPPSGSMFEGRLGRLPAIWPNIFLAQKANLVLADYSGDPLKERIAVHNKKGELIYEYDLNTAVDSKFEQVIRGTFDLNRELIDEVLAEVGLSDTTNFPDNIDMIISERMSSGGVYIAPRYKT
;
A
#
# COMPACT_ATOMS: atom_id res chain seq x y z
N MET A 1 2.81 -11.22 50.07
CA MET A 1 1.35 -11.11 50.23
C MET A 1 1.03 -9.62 50.29
N GLU A 2 0.71 -9.04 49.14
CA GLU A 2 -0.28 -7.96 49.00
C GLU A 2 -0.44 -7.75 47.51
N ALA A 3 -1.66 -7.96 47.06
CA ALA A 3 -2.09 -7.96 45.68
C ALA A 3 -3.37 -7.13 45.61
N ILE A 4 -3.65 -6.66 44.40
CA ILE A 4 -4.95 -6.16 43.91
C ILE A 4 -5.22 -4.68 44.19
N GLU A 5 -4.81 -3.83 43.24
CA GLU A 5 -5.68 -2.72 42.81
C GLU A 5 -5.32 -2.17 41.40
N ILE A 6 -5.45 -2.98 40.34
CA ILE A 6 -5.54 -2.46 38.96
C ILE A 6 -6.54 -3.32 38.17
N SER A 7 -7.84 -3.05 38.32
CA SER A 7 -8.87 -3.71 37.48
C SER A 7 -10.07 -2.81 37.13
N ARG A 8 -9.85 -1.55 36.77
CA ARG A 8 -10.94 -0.69 36.25
C ARG A 8 -10.68 0.06 34.94
N ALA A 9 -9.52 -0.10 34.29
CA ALA A 9 -9.23 0.60 33.03
C ALA A 9 -9.51 -0.21 31.74
N ARG A 10 -9.91 -1.49 31.82
CA ARG A 10 -10.01 -2.38 30.62
C ARG A 10 -11.42 -2.66 30.09
N ILE A 11 -12.47 -2.06 30.64
CA ILE A 11 -13.86 -2.40 30.24
C ILE A 11 -14.53 -1.33 29.33
N PHE A 12 -13.86 -0.21 29.03
CA PHE A 12 -14.41 0.81 28.11
C PHE A 12 -13.95 0.70 26.64
N GLY A 13 -13.04 -0.22 26.30
CA GLY A 13 -12.49 -0.36 24.93
C GLY A 13 -13.26 -1.30 23.99
N ALA A 14 -14.21 -2.10 24.49
CA ALA A 14 -14.92 -3.09 23.67
C ALA A 14 -16.19 -2.55 23.00
N TRP A 15 -16.70 -1.40 23.46
CA TRP A 15 -17.94 -0.80 22.93
C TRP A 15 -17.72 0.22 21.80
N SER A 16 -16.47 0.59 21.47
CA SER A 16 -16.14 1.45 20.32
C SER A 16 -15.82 0.66 19.04
N LEU A 17 -15.38 -0.59 19.14
CA LEU A 17 -14.97 -1.43 18.00
C LEU A 17 -16.16 -1.93 17.15
N VAL A 18 -17.30 -2.21 17.79
CA VAL A 18 -18.52 -2.63 17.08
C VAL A 18 -19.12 -1.46 16.27
N THR A 19 -18.99 -0.23 16.77
CA THR A 19 -19.48 0.99 16.11
C THR A 19 -18.60 1.39 14.92
N LEU A 20 -17.29 1.13 14.99
CA LEU A 20 -16.31 1.41 13.94
C LEU A 20 -16.44 0.43 12.76
N SER A 21 -16.61 -0.86 13.04
CA SER A 21 -16.88 -1.89 12.02
C SER A 21 -18.19 -1.61 11.26
N GLN A 22 -19.24 -1.21 11.99
CA GLN A 22 -20.51 -0.80 11.36
C GLN A 22 -20.35 0.48 10.52
N ALA A 23 -19.53 1.44 10.93
CA ALA A 23 -19.25 2.65 10.17
C ALA A 23 -18.46 2.37 8.87
N LEU A 24 -17.51 1.43 8.90
CA LEU A 24 -16.70 1.00 7.75
C LEU A 24 -17.50 0.19 6.72
N HIS A 25 -18.33 -0.75 7.18
CA HIS A 25 -19.27 -1.45 6.31
C HIS A 25 -20.29 -0.49 5.71
N ASN A 26 -20.81 0.45 6.50
CA ASN A 26 -21.68 1.51 6.00
C ASN A 26 -20.97 2.47 5.03
N LEU A 27 -19.67 2.75 5.21
CA LEU A 27 -18.90 3.59 4.30
C LEU A 27 -18.66 2.87 2.97
N SER A 28 -18.23 1.60 2.99
CA SER A 28 -18.13 0.74 1.81
C SER A 28 -19.46 0.64 1.06
N LEU A 29 -20.57 0.38 1.76
CA LEU A 29 -21.91 0.31 1.19
C LEU A 29 -22.47 1.67 0.75
N ARG A 30 -22.01 2.79 1.30
CA ARG A 30 -22.40 4.15 0.87
C ARG A 30 -21.52 4.67 -0.27
N LEU A 31 -20.24 4.29 -0.32
CA LEU A 31 -19.31 4.65 -1.39
C LEU A 31 -19.59 3.86 -2.65
N ASN A 32 -19.96 2.58 -2.56
CA ASN A 32 -20.26 1.74 -3.73
C ASN A 32 -21.34 2.36 -4.67
N PRO A 33 -22.51 2.81 -4.19
CA PRO A 33 -23.50 3.47 -5.03
C PRO A 33 -23.03 4.82 -5.60
N ILE A 34 -22.25 5.58 -4.82
CA ILE A 34 -21.77 6.92 -5.21
C ILE A 34 -20.68 6.84 -6.29
N ILE A 35 -19.85 5.80 -6.26
CA ILE A 35 -18.78 5.56 -7.24
C ILE A 35 -19.36 5.20 -8.62
N TYR A 36 -20.51 4.49 -8.69
CA TYR A 36 -21.09 4.03 -9.97
C TYR A 36 -22.33 4.82 -10.46
N GLU A 37 -23.03 5.62 -9.65
CA GLU A 37 -24.22 6.39 -10.09
C GLU A 37 -23.94 7.88 -10.43
N SER A 38 -23.05 8.15 -11.40
CA SER A 38 -22.87 9.51 -11.96
C SER A 38 -23.65 9.68 -13.28
N PRO A 39 -24.99 9.69 -13.22
CA PRO A 39 -25.71 10.91 -13.61
C PRO A 39 -26.76 11.37 -12.58
N LYS A 40 -26.94 10.67 -11.45
CA LYS A 40 -27.95 11.02 -10.43
C LYS A 40 -27.43 11.86 -9.27
N ALA A 41 -26.17 12.28 -9.26
CA ALA A 41 -25.68 13.26 -8.28
C ALA A 41 -26.43 14.61 -8.37
N THR A 42 -27.13 14.87 -9.47
CA THR A 42 -28.09 15.98 -9.62
C THR A 42 -29.39 15.80 -8.81
N LEU A 43 -29.67 14.59 -8.31
CA LEU A 43 -30.89 14.25 -7.54
C LEU A 43 -30.65 14.12 -6.02
N LEU A 44 -29.41 14.01 -5.58
CA LEU A 44 -29.06 14.23 -4.18
C LEU A 44 -28.89 15.74 -4.03
N GLY A 45 -29.86 16.43 -3.40
CA GLY A 45 -29.78 17.87 -3.18
C GLY A 45 -28.40 18.28 -2.64
N GLY A 46 -27.87 19.44 -3.04
CA GLY A 46 -26.48 19.85 -2.75
C GLY A 46 -26.07 19.80 -1.28
N ASP A 47 -27.04 19.85 -0.36
CA ASP A 47 -26.84 19.67 1.07
C ASP A 47 -26.36 18.26 1.45
N SER A 48 -26.76 17.23 0.71
CA SER A 48 -26.40 15.83 0.97
C SER A 48 -24.93 15.53 0.69
N VAL A 49 -24.39 15.99 -0.44
CA VAL A 49 -22.96 15.81 -0.79
C VAL A 49 -22.07 16.59 0.15
N THR A 50 -22.45 17.83 0.48
CA THR A 50 -21.69 18.68 1.41
C THR A 50 -21.60 18.06 2.81
N ASN A 51 -22.73 17.56 3.34
CA ASN A 51 -22.76 16.87 4.62
C ASN A 51 -21.91 15.59 4.60
N HIS A 52 -22.02 14.78 3.54
CA HIS A 52 -21.22 13.58 3.38
C HIS A 52 -19.71 13.88 3.34
N LEU A 53 -19.28 14.88 2.56
CA LEU A 53 -17.88 15.30 2.52
C LEU A 53 -17.38 15.75 3.90
N ARG A 54 -18.20 16.46 4.66
CA ARG A 54 -17.84 16.91 6.02
C ARG A 54 -17.68 15.74 6.98
N GLU A 55 -18.66 14.84 7.03
CA GLU A 55 -18.63 13.65 7.90
C GLU A 55 -17.44 12.73 7.55
N SER A 56 -17.23 12.45 6.27
CA SER A 56 -16.12 11.63 5.80
C SER A 56 -14.76 12.27 6.12
N LYS A 57 -14.61 13.60 6.04
CA LYS A 57 -13.38 14.29 6.45
C LYS A 57 -13.09 14.13 7.94
N SER A 58 -14.11 14.27 8.80
CA SER A 58 -13.96 14.04 10.24
C SER A 58 -13.52 12.61 10.53
N TYR A 59 -14.12 11.64 9.84
CA TYR A 59 -13.76 10.23 9.96
C TYR A 59 -12.30 9.96 9.56
N LEU A 60 -11.85 10.46 8.40
CA LEU A 60 -10.44 10.29 7.97
C LEU A 60 -9.44 11.01 8.89
N HIS A 61 -9.86 12.09 9.53
CA HIS A 61 -9.04 12.74 10.55
C HIS A 61 -8.88 11.85 11.79
N GLU A 62 -9.98 11.30 12.31
CA GLU A 62 -9.95 10.36 13.43
C GLU A 62 -9.13 9.11 13.11
N MET A 63 -9.32 8.53 11.92
CA MET A 63 -8.58 7.37 11.44
C MET A 63 -7.07 7.59 11.45
N ARG A 64 -6.60 8.82 11.14
CA ARG A 64 -5.19 9.23 11.24
C ARG A 64 -4.69 9.44 12.65
N GLN A 65 -5.51 10.01 13.52
CA GLN A 65 -5.13 10.22 14.92
C GLN A 65 -4.96 8.88 15.66
N GLN A 66 -5.69 7.86 15.22
CA GLN A 66 -5.64 6.50 15.81
C GLN A 66 -4.63 5.57 15.14
N SER A 67 -4.09 5.94 13.98
CA SER A 67 -3.13 5.11 13.24
C SER A 67 -1.71 5.29 13.77
N GLU A 68 -0.97 4.19 13.88
CA GLU A 68 0.47 4.25 14.09
C GLU A 68 1.16 4.95 12.90
N PRO A 69 2.24 5.71 13.14
CA PRO A 69 3.02 6.29 12.06
C PRO A 69 3.54 5.22 11.10
N ASN A 70 3.51 5.54 9.82
CA ASN A 70 3.96 4.71 8.71
C ASN A 70 3.12 3.45 8.47
N SER A 71 1.91 3.36 9.05
CA SER A 71 1.00 2.23 8.89
C SER A 71 0.17 2.27 7.60
N THR A 72 -0.32 1.11 7.19
CA THR A 72 -1.31 0.95 6.10
C THR A 72 -2.50 1.89 6.29
N GLN A 73 -3.04 1.95 7.52
CA GLN A 73 -4.20 2.78 7.86
C GLN A 73 -3.90 4.28 7.70
N GLU A 74 -2.73 4.75 8.13
CA GLU A 74 -2.31 6.14 7.95
C GLU A 74 -2.29 6.48 6.45
N TYR A 75 -1.64 5.65 5.62
CA TYR A 75 -1.51 5.94 4.19
C TYR A 75 -2.82 5.85 3.43
N LEU A 76 -3.65 4.85 3.76
CA LEU A 76 -4.96 4.71 3.16
C LEU A 76 -5.86 5.92 3.46
N SER A 77 -5.72 6.52 4.65
CA SER A 77 -6.44 7.76 4.98
C SER A 77 -6.13 8.91 4.01
N TYR A 78 -4.88 9.01 3.56
CA TYR A 78 -4.45 10.04 2.62
C TYR A 78 -5.01 9.77 1.23
N ALA A 79 -4.98 8.53 0.76
CA ALA A 79 -5.61 8.14 -0.51
C ALA A 79 -7.12 8.40 -0.49
N CYS A 80 -7.81 8.10 0.60
CA CYS A 80 -9.23 8.43 0.76
C CYS A 80 -9.49 9.94 0.82
N GLU A 81 -8.61 10.73 1.45
CA GLU A 81 -8.76 12.19 1.47
C GLU A 81 -8.67 12.77 0.05
N GLU A 82 -7.74 12.27 -0.77
CA GLU A 82 -7.66 12.65 -2.18
C GLU A 82 -8.93 12.25 -2.94
N GLY A 83 -9.54 11.10 -2.62
CA GLY A 83 -10.84 10.71 -3.17
C GLY A 83 -11.97 11.68 -2.80
N LEU A 84 -12.01 12.15 -1.55
CA LEU A 84 -12.98 13.19 -1.13
C LEU A 84 -12.73 14.53 -1.83
N ARG A 85 -11.47 14.90 -2.07
CA ARG A 85 -11.13 16.09 -2.86
C ARG A 85 -11.62 15.94 -4.30
N ALA A 86 -11.37 14.78 -4.91
CA ALA A 86 -11.87 14.44 -6.24
C ALA A 86 -13.41 14.60 -6.32
N LEU A 87 -14.12 14.01 -5.36
CA LEU A 87 -15.58 14.12 -5.29
C LEU A 87 -16.05 15.58 -5.15
N GLY A 88 -15.38 16.37 -4.31
CA GLY A 88 -15.63 17.80 -4.16
C GLY A 88 -15.40 18.60 -5.45
N ASP A 89 -14.48 18.16 -6.30
CA ASP A 89 -14.23 18.74 -7.63
C ASP A 89 -15.24 18.27 -8.70
N GLY A 90 -16.20 17.41 -8.33
CA GLY A 90 -17.23 16.86 -9.24
C GLY A 90 -16.75 15.71 -10.12
N THR A 91 -15.66 15.04 -9.76
CA THR A 91 -15.15 13.84 -10.44
C THR A 91 -15.52 12.55 -9.69
N TYR A 92 -15.01 11.42 -10.16
CA TYR A 92 -15.09 10.15 -9.45
C TYR A 92 -14.30 10.25 -8.13
N GLY A 93 -14.94 9.88 -7.01
CA GLY A 93 -14.37 9.96 -5.65
C GLY A 93 -13.23 8.96 -5.37
N ILE A 94 -12.32 8.78 -6.32
CA ILE A 94 -11.20 7.85 -6.28
C ILE A 94 -9.93 8.68 -6.08
N GLY A 95 -9.18 8.33 -5.05
CA GLY A 95 -7.87 8.88 -4.74
C GLY A 95 -6.80 7.79 -4.62
N ALA A 96 -5.55 8.23 -4.70
CA ALA A 96 -4.36 7.42 -4.55
C ALA A 96 -3.27 8.25 -3.87
N CYS A 97 -2.29 7.58 -3.27
CA CYS A 97 -1.05 8.22 -2.89
C CYS A 97 0.15 7.29 -3.11
N VAL A 98 1.30 7.91 -3.32
CA VAL A 98 2.59 7.23 -3.35
C VAL A 98 3.37 7.62 -2.11
N VAL A 99 3.83 6.62 -1.36
CA VAL A 99 4.87 6.80 -0.36
C VAL A 99 6.19 6.50 -1.03
N TYR A 100 7.05 7.51 -1.12
CA TYR A 100 8.39 7.38 -1.68
C TYR A 100 9.41 7.68 -0.60
N ARG A 101 10.17 6.67 -0.21
CA ARG A 101 11.26 6.79 0.76
C ARG A 101 12.57 6.75 0.01
N VAL A 102 13.42 7.75 0.24
CA VAL A 102 14.75 7.82 -0.38
C VAL A 102 15.68 8.63 0.52
N ASN A 103 16.88 8.10 0.76
CA ASN A 103 17.93 8.77 1.56
C ASN A 103 17.45 9.20 2.97
N GLY A 104 16.61 8.40 3.62
CA GLY A 104 16.09 8.72 4.96
C GLY A 104 14.96 9.76 4.97
N ILE A 105 14.42 10.14 3.81
CA ILE A 105 13.29 11.07 3.69
C ILE A 105 12.09 10.31 3.12
N GLU A 106 10.94 10.47 3.75
CA GLU A 106 9.65 9.97 3.28
C GLU A 106 8.84 11.11 2.67
N TYR A 107 8.38 10.91 1.44
CA TYR A 107 7.41 11.75 0.76
C TYR A 107 6.08 11.01 0.66
N VAL A 108 4.98 11.67 1.01
CA VAL A 108 3.63 11.18 0.73
C VAL A 108 3.01 12.07 -0.34
N LEU A 109 2.76 11.48 -1.51
CA LEU A 109 2.38 12.18 -2.73
C LEU A 109 0.96 11.79 -3.11
N GLY A 110 0.04 12.74 -3.08
CA GLY A 110 -1.36 12.54 -3.44
C GLY A 110 -1.61 12.59 -4.93
N GLY A 111 -2.55 11.77 -5.37
CA GLY A 111 -3.18 11.84 -6.69
C GLY A 111 -4.68 11.60 -6.58
N ARG A 112 -5.44 12.27 -7.43
CA ARG A 112 -6.90 12.15 -7.47
C ARG A 112 -7.38 11.99 -8.89
N ASN A 113 -8.52 11.33 -9.08
CA ASN A 113 -9.10 11.22 -10.40
C ASN A 113 -9.41 12.63 -10.94
N ARG A 114 -8.95 12.98 -12.13
CA ARG A 114 -9.21 14.28 -12.77
C ARG A 114 -9.76 14.13 -14.18
N MET A 115 -10.27 12.95 -14.51
CA MET A 115 -10.74 12.64 -15.85
C MET A 115 -11.77 13.66 -16.36
N ARG A 116 -12.72 14.06 -15.51
CA ARG A 116 -13.75 15.04 -15.88
C ARG A 116 -13.21 16.47 -15.92
N THR A 117 -12.47 16.88 -14.90
CA THR A 117 -11.98 18.26 -14.76
C THR A 117 -10.92 18.61 -15.81
N LEU A 118 -10.14 17.62 -16.28
CA LEU A 118 -9.15 17.79 -17.34
C LEU A 118 -9.62 17.32 -18.72
N ALA A 119 -10.85 16.81 -18.84
CA ALA A 119 -11.39 16.22 -20.07
C ALA A 119 -10.44 15.18 -20.72
N ASN A 120 -9.79 14.35 -19.91
CA ASN A 120 -8.81 13.37 -20.37
C ASN A 120 -8.99 12.05 -19.61
N THR A 121 -9.35 11.00 -20.35
CA THR A 121 -9.68 9.68 -19.81
C THR A 121 -8.51 8.93 -19.18
N HIS A 122 -7.29 9.43 -19.33
CA HIS A 122 -6.11 8.83 -18.71
C HIS A 122 -5.80 9.38 -17.30
N TYR A 123 -6.41 10.50 -16.88
CA TYR A 123 -6.11 11.11 -15.58
C TYR A 123 -6.88 10.43 -14.43
N HIS A 124 -6.50 9.20 -14.16
CA HIS A 124 -6.90 8.45 -12.97
C HIS A 124 -6.05 8.87 -11.77
N ALA A 125 -6.45 8.46 -10.56
CA ALA A 125 -5.79 8.89 -9.34
C ALA A 125 -4.33 8.40 -9.24
N GLU A 126 -4.10 7.15 -9.65
CA GLU A 126 -2.80 6.50 -9.65
C GLU A 126 -1.85 7.15 -10.66
N GLU A 127 -2.38 7.55 -11.81
CA GLU A 127 -1.64 8.24 -12.87
C GLU A 127 -1.20 9.63 -12.39
N ASP A 128 -2.10 10.38 -11.73
CA ASP A 128 -1.79 11.68 -11.11
C ASP A 128 -0.70 11.54 -10.02
N ALA A 129 -0.80 10.52 -9.15
CA ALA A 129 0.19 10.27 -8.11
C ALA A 129 1.57 9.85 -8.68
N ILE A 130 1.58 9.04 -9.73
CA ILE A 130 2.81 8.62 -10.42
C ILE A 130 3.48 9.80 -11.11
N ASP A 131 2.73 10.67 -11.78
CA ASP A 131 3.31 11.87 -12.39
C ASP A 131 4.01 12.76 -11.34
N VAL A 132 3.45 12.87 -10.13
CA VAL A 132 4.06 13.63 -9.02
C VAL A 132 5.35 12.96 -8.54
N LEU A 133 5.39 11.62 -8.47
CA LEU A 133 6.59 10.86 -8.18
C LEU A 133 7.67 11.09 -9.25
N GLU A 134 7.29 11.04 -10.53
CA GLU A 134 8.19 11.32 -11.66
C GLU A 134 8.74 12.74 -11.56
N ASP A 135 7.90 13.74 -11.27
CA ASP A 135 8.33 15.12 -11.08
C ASP A 135 9.36 15.28 -9.96
N ILE A 136 9.17 14.63 -8.80
CA ILE A 136 10.14 14.67 -7.69
C ILE A 136 11.45 13.98 -8.07
N SER A 137 11.34 12.80 -8.69
CA SER A 137 12.51 12.01 -9.11
C SER A 137 13.33 12.75 -10.17
N ASN A 138 12.65 13.42 -11.09
CA ASN A 138 13.26 14.20 -12.16
C ASN A 138 13.74 15.57 -11.68
N PHE A 139 13.09 16.18 -10.69
CA PHE A 139 13.53 17.45 -10.10
C PHE A 139 14.97 17.37 -9.58
N HIS A 140 15.30 16.29 -8.88
CA HIS A 140 16.67 16.05 -8.41
C HIS A 140 17.67 15.88 -9.56
N LYS A 141 17.28 15.20 -10.64
CA LYS A 141 18.14 14.99 -11.82
C LYS A 141 18.31 16.27 -12.64
N HIS A 142 17.24 17.00 -12.88
CA HIS A 142 17.25 18.17 -13.77
C HIS A 142 17.86 19.40 -13.12
N ILE A 143 17.66 19.63 -11.82
CA ILE A 143 18.35 20.76 -11.14
C ILE A 143 19.86 20.60 -11.17
N ALA A 144 20.36 19.37 -11.06
CA ALA A 144 21.80 19.11 -11.15
C ALA A 144 22.41 19.53 -12.51
N HIS A 145 21.59 19.70 -13.56
CA HIS A 145 22.04 19.96 -14.93
C HIS A 145 21.43 21.21 -15.58
N ALA A 146 20.50 21.92 -14.91
CA ALA A 146 19.81 23.08 -15.47
C ALA A 146 20.72 24.31 -15.52
N ARG A 147 20.56 25.16 -16.55
CA ARG A 147 21.19 26.49 -16.56
C ARG A 147 20.52 27.37 -15.48
N PRO A 148 21.23 28.34 -14.88
CA PRO A 148 20.66 29.20 -13.83
C PRO A 148 19.35 29.91 -14.22
N SER A 149 19.18 30.27 -15.50
CA SER A 149 17.97 30.91 -16.02
C SER A 149 16.76 29.97 -16.09
N GLU A 150 16.99 28.69 -16.37
CA GLU A 150 15.96 27.65 -16.49
C GLU A 150 15.58 27.10 -15.11
N GLU A 151 16.54 27.06 -14.20
CA GLU A 151 16.38 26.58 -12.84
C GLU A 151 15.26 27.33 -12.10
N LYS A 152 15.19 28.66 -12.23
CA LYS A 152 14.15 29.47 -11.57
C LYS A 152 12.75 29.16 -12.11
N MET A 153 12.61 28.99 -13.42
CA MET A 153 11.32 28.67 -14.06
C MET A 153 10.87 27.26 -13.68
N MET A 154 11.76 26.27 -13.81
CA MET A 154 11.49 24.87 -13.44
C MET A 154 11.14 24.75 -11.96
N LYS A 155 11.91 25.41 -11.07
CA LYS A 155 11.58 25.47 -9.64
C LYS A 155 10.18 26.01 -9.39
N ASN A 156 9.73 27.03 -10.11
CA ASN A 156 8.41 27.61 -9.90
C ASN A 156 7.27 26.70 -10.39
N ILE A 157 7.42 26.08 -11.55
CA ILE A 157 6.41 25.15 -12.10
C ILE A 157 6.30 23.93 -11.19
N THR A 158 7.44 23.29 -10.89
CA THR A 158 7.49 22.13 -10.01
C THR A 158 7.00 22.48 -8.61
N ARG A 159 7.37 23.62 -8.03
CA ARG A 159 6.84 24.05 -6.71
C ARG A 159 5.33 24.20 -6.69
N ARG A 160 4.73 24.76 -7.74
CA ARG A 160 3.26 24.92 -7.79
C ARG A 160 2.57 23.55 -7.83
N ARG A 161 3.01 22.65 -8.71
CA ARG A 161 2.43 21.31 -8.83
C ARG A 161 2.65 20.47 -7.58
N LEU A 162 3.87 20.51 -7.03
CA LEU A 162 4.24 19.79 -5.82
C LEU A 162 3.53 20.32 -4.58
N ARG A 163 3.24 21.63 -4.48
CA ARG A 163 2.59 22.19 -3.30
C ARG A 163 1.22 21.55 -3.03
N ASP A 164 0.47 21.28 -4.09
CA ASP A 164 -0.89 20.73 -3.96
C ASP A 164 -0.90 19.21 -3.88
N SER A 165 0.21 18.56 -4.27
CA SER A 165 0.31 17.10 -4.39
C SER A 165 1.21 16.46 -3.33
N ILE A 166 2.08 17.22 -2.66
CA ILE A 166 2.82 16.73 -1.49
C ILE A 166 1.92 16.87 -0.28
N ILE A 167 1.45 15.74 0.23
CA ILE A 167 0.63 15.65 1.43
C ILE A 167 1.52 15.82 2.67
N MET A 168 2.69 15.15 2.68
CA MET A 168 3.60 15.14 3.82
C MET A 168 5.04 14.90 3.37
N VAL A 169 5.98 15.47 4.14
CA VAL A 169 7.40 15.14 4.09
C VAL A 169 7.89 14.94 5.53
N ARG A 170 8.53 13.81 5.83
CA ARG A 170 9.07 13.50 7.17
C ARG A 170 10.31 12.60 7.08
N PRO A 171 11.04 12.36 8.18
CA PRO A 171 12.07 11.32 8.21
C PRO A 171 11.47 9.94 7.88
N ALA A 172 12.12 9.18 7.00
CA ALA A 172 11.74 7.80 6.73
C ALA A 172 12.19 6.88 7.88
N PRO A 173 11.51 5.75 8.09
CA PRO A 173 11.91 4.76 9.10
C PRO A 173 13.22 4.03 8.76
N HIS A 174 13.73 4.20 7.54
CA HIS A 174 14.96 3.58 7.03
C HIS A 174 15.60 4.45 5.92
N HIS A 175 16.78 4.04 5.43
CA HIS A 175 17.55 4.82 4.45
C HIS A 175 17.50 4.30 3.01
N PHE A 176 16.92 3.14 2.75
CA PHE A 176 16.90 2.56 1.41
C PHE A 176 15.75 3.13 0.57
N GLU A 177 15.86 3.00 -0.76
CA GLU A 177 14.79 3.41 -1.65
C GLU A 177 13.61 2.43 -1.56
N GLU A 178 12.41 2.96 -1.31
CA GLU A 178 11.18 2.18 -1.27
C GLU A 178 10.03 3.00 -1.89
N LYS A 179 9.21 2.33 -2.71
CA LYS A 179 8.00 2.91 -3.32
C LYS A 179 6.79 2.07 -2.96
N ILE A 180 5.82 2.70 -2.32
CA ILE A 180 4.54 2.09 -1.97
C ILE A 180 3.45 2.86 -2.72
N MET A 181 2.63 2.16 -3.49
CA MET A 181 1.41 2.72 -4.06
C MET A 181 0.23 2.35 -3.16
N ILE A 182 -0.61 3.33 -2.84
CA ILE A 182 -1.83 3.14 -2.08
C ILE A 182 -2.99 3.70 -2.88
N THR A 183 -4.03 2.91 -3.12
CA THR A 183 -5.22 3.35 -3.84
C THR A 183 -6.45 3.18 -2.98
N SER A 184 -7.42 4.08 -3.10
CA SER A 184 -8.71 3.94 -2.39
C SER A 184 -9.60 2.84 -2.99
N LEU A 185 -9.41 2.53 -4.27
CA LEU A 185 -10.13 1.53 -5.05
C LEU A 185 -9.13 0.76 -5.93
N GLU A 186 -9.42 -0.51 -6.22
CA GLU A 186 -8.57 -1.37 -7.05
C GLU A 186 -8.33 -0.76 -8.44
N SER A 187 -7.08 -0.75 -8.88
CA SER A 187 -6.71 -0.16 -10.16
C SER A 187 -7.27 -0.91 -11.36
N CYS A 188 -7.71 -0.12 -12.34
CA CYS A 188 -8.00 -0.62 -13.66
C CYS A 188 -6.73 -1.11 -14.39
N PRO A 189 -6.87 -1.87 -15.50
CA PRO A 189 -5.73 -2.36 -16.27
C PRO A 189 -4.74 -1.28 -16.72
N GLY A 190 -5.23 -0.07 -17.04
CA GLY A 190 -4.39 1.05 -17.46
C GLY A 190 -3.46 1.54 -16.35
N CYS A 191 -4.02 1.80 -15.18
CA CYS A 191 -3.28 2.25 -13.99
C CYS A 191 -2.34 1.15 -13.47
N MET A 192 -2.80 -0.10 -13.47
CA MET A 192 -1.98 -1.24 -13.04
C MET A 192 -0.73 -1.39 -13.92
N ARG A 193 -0.90 -1.28 -15.24
CA ARG A 193 0.23 -1.27 -16.19
C ARG A 193 1.27 -0.21 -15.83
N ARG A 194 0.81 1.01 -15.53
CA ARG A 194 1.72 2.12 -15.20
C ARG A 194 2.39 1.91 -13.86
N ALA A 195 1.67 1.39 -12.87
CA ALA A 195 2.23 1.02 -11.58
C ALA A 195 3.34 -0.04 -11.71
N ILE A 196 3.07 -1.12 -12.45
CA ILE A 196 4.08 -2.14 -12.78
C ILE A 196 5.30 -1.47 -13.42
N SER A 197 5.11 -0.54 -14.36
CA SER A 197 6.23 0.11 -15.05
C SER A 197 7.11 0.94 -14.10
N HIS A 198 6.55 1.40 -12.98
CA HIS A 198 7.25 2.16 -11.93
C HIS A 198 7.90 1.30 -10.85
N ARG A 199 7.73 -0.02 -10.88
CA ARG A 199 8.34 -0.98 -9.93
C ARG A 199 8.08 -0.58 -8.47
N PHE A 200 6.81 -0.46 -8.11
CA PHE A 200 6.43 -0.32 -6.70
C PHE A 200 6.80 -1.59 -5.93
N ASP A 201 7.40 -1.42 -4.76
CA ASP A 201 7.77 -2.53 -3.88
C ASP A 201 6.52 -3.11 -3.17
N THR A 202 5.56 -2.25 -2.88
CA THR A 202 4.28 -2.62 -2.25
C THR A 202 3.12 -1.87 -2.90
N TYR A 203 2.00 -2.57 -3.06
CA TYR A 203 0.75 -2.08 -3.60
C TYR A 203 -0.37 -2.34 -2.59
N ILE A 204 -1.00 -1.28 -2.10
CA ILE A 204 -2.06 -1.33 -1.10
C ILE A 204 -3.36 -0.87 -1.76
N VAL A 205 -4.39 -1.70 -1.71
CA VAL A 205 -5.71 -1.37 -2.25
C VAL A 205 -6.70 -1.21 -1.11
N GLY A 206 -7.41 -0.09 -1.11
CA GLY A 206 -8.46 0.23 -0.16
C GLY A 206 -9.65 -0.68 -0.35
N ALA A 207 -10.27 -0.70 -1.53
CA ALA A 207 -11.45 -1.50 -1.81
C ALA A 207 -11.33 -2.23 -3.15
N ASP A 208 -11.97 -3.40 -3.25
CA ASP A 208 -12.08 -4.15 -4.51
C ASP A 208 -12.90 -3.39 -5.56
N ASP A 209 -12.58 -3.55 -6.86
CA ASP A 209 -13.35 -3.01 -7.98
C ASP A 209 -13.79 -4.17 -8.90
N PRO A 210 -14.84 -4.94 -8.54
CA PRO A 210 -15.28 -6.07 -9.34
C PRO A 210 -15.52 -5.76 -10.83
N PRO A 211 -16.11 -4.61 -11.23
CA PRO A 211 -16.36 -4.35 -12.64
C PRO A 211 -15.14 -3.88 -13.44
N SER A 212 -14.16 -3.20 -12.85
CA SER A 212 -13.06 -2.57 -13.59
C SER A 212 -11.65 -2.88 -13.09
N GLY A 213 -11.52 -3.48 -11.92
CA GLY A 213 -10.26 -3.85 -11.28
C GLY A 213 -9.50 -4.96 -12.02
N SER A 214 -8.21 -5.08 -11.74
CA SER A 214 -7.29 -5.92 -12.52
C SER A 214 -6.36 -6.82 -11.71
N MET A 215 -6.41 -6.77 -10.38
CA MET A 215 -5.49 -7.44 -9.47
C MET A 215 -6.11 -8.62 -8.74
N PHE A 216 -7.34 -8.50 -8.22
CA PHE A 216 -7.95 -9.51 -7.35
C PHE A 216 -8.76 -10.57 -8.10
N GLU A 217 -9.11 -11.66 -7.39
CA GLU A 217 -9.97 -12.76 -7.89
C GLU A 217 -9.49 -13.37 -9.23
N GLY A 218 -8.17 -13.44 -9.42
CA GLY A 218 -7.55 -13.96 -10.64
C GLY A 218 -7.72 -13.03 -11.86
N ARG A 219 -8.22 -11.80 -11.70
CA ARG A 219 -8.34 -10.81 -12.79
C ARG A 219 -6.97 -10.44 -13.38
N LEU A 220 -5.90 -10.51 -12.59
CA LEU A 220 -4.54 -10.30 -13.08
C LEU A 220 -4.19 -11.29 -14.20
N GLY A 221 -4.58 -12.56 -14.06
CA GLY A 221 -4.36 -13.60 -15.07
C GLY A 221 -5.13 -13.39 -16.38
N ARG A 222 -6.09 -12.45 -16.42
CA ARG A 222 -6.85 -12.09 -17.64
C ARG A 222 -6.15 -11.01 -18.46
N LEU A 223 -5.14 -10.34 -17.90
CA LEU A 223 -4.32 -9.39 -18.64
C LEU A 223 -3.39 -10.11 -19.62
N PRO A 224 -2.89 -9.43 -20.67
CA PRO A 224 -1.82 -9.96 -21.50
C PRO A 224 -0.65 -10.48 -20.64
N ALA A 225 -0.15 -11.67 -20.95
CA ALA A 225 0.79 -12.43 -20.10
C ALA A 225 2.04 -11.65 -19.68
N ILE A 226 2.45 -10.64 -20.45
CA ILE A 226 3.56 -9.75 -20.08
C ILE A 226 3.33 -9.05 -18.74
N TRP A 227 2.10 -8.62 -18.41
CA TRP A 227 1.85 -7.85 -17.19
C TRP A 227 1.93 -8.69 -15.91
N PRO A 228 1.25 -9.85 -15.80
CA PRO A 228 1.43 -10.74 -14.65
C PRO A 228 2.89 -11.17 -14.50
N ASN A 229 3.57 -11.49 -15.60
CA ASN A 229 4.97 -11.91 -15.56
C ASN A 229 5.89 -10.82 -15.02
N ILE A 230 5.73 -9.56 -15.45
CA ILE A 230 6.52 -8.46 -14.92
C ILE A 230 6.18 -8.20 -13.44
N PHE A 231 4.90 -8.19 -13.08
CA PHE A 231 4.47 -7.97 -11.69
C PHE A 231 5.08 -9.03 -10.74
N LEU A 232 5.02 -10.31 -11.13
CA LEU A 232 5.63 -11.41 -10.39
C LEU A 232 7.15 -11.31 -10.33
N ALA A 233 7.80 -10.92 -11.44
CA ALA A 233 9.26 -10.73 -11.48
C ALA A 233 9.74 -9.59 -10.59
N GLN A 234 8.90 -8.57 -10.36
CA GLN A 234 9.19 -7.45 -9.46
C GLN A 234 9.15 -7.84 -7.98
N LYS A 235 8.50 -8.97 -7.65
CA LYS A 235 8.26 -9.39 -6.26
C LYS A 235 7.54 -8.29 -5.45
N ALA A 236 6.65 -7.55 -6.10
CA ALA A 236 5.84 -6.53 -5.43
C ALA A 236 4.86 -7.19 -4.46
N ASN A 237 4.73 -6.63 -3.26
CA ASN A 237 3.71 -7.05 -2.30
C ASN A 237 2.36 -6.48 -2.74
N LEU A 238 1.30 -7.29 -2.75
CA LEU A 238 -0.07 -6.83 -2.97
C LEU A 238 -0.87 -7.03 -1.68
N VAL A 239 -1.44 -5.95 -1.17
CA VAL A 239 -2.22 -5.93 0.06
C VAL A 239 -3.60 -5.37 -0.26
N LEU A 240 -4.64 -6.14 0.05
CA LEU A 240 -6.00 -5.61 0.15
C LEU A 240 -6.21 -5.20 1.61
N ALA A 241 -6.58 -3.94 1.83
CA ALA A 241 -6.93 -3.47 3.15
C ALA A 241 -8.18 -4.24 3.62
N ASP A 242 -7.99 -5.19 4.55
CA ASP A 242 -9.11 -5.92 5.13
C ASP A 242 -9.83 -5.03 6.12
N TYR A 243 -11.09 -4.68 5.82
CA TYR A 243 -11.97 -3.95 6.73
C TYR A 243 -12.76 -4.90 7.64
N SER A 244 -12.17 -6.01 8.10
CA SER A 244 -12.83 -6.95 9.02
C SER A 244 -13.20 -6.34 10.38
N GLY A 245 -13.03 -5.03 10.56
CA GLY A 245 -13.39 -4.26 11.75
C GLY A 245 -12.31 -4.28 12.83
N ASP A 246 -11.20 -4.97 12.57
CA ASP A 246 -10.02 -5.01 13.41
C ASP A 246 -8.85 -4.37 12.64
N PRO A 247 -8.46 -3.12 12.94
CA PRO A 247 -7.39 -2.41 12.24
C PRO A 247 -6.01 -3.10 12.39
N LEU A 248 -5.91 -4.11 13.26
CA LEU A 248 -4.70 -4.92 13.42
C LEU A 248 -4.74 -6.20 12.57
N LYS A 249 -5.89 -6.59 12.01
CA LYS A 249 -5.99 -7.76 11.13
C LYS A 249 -5.60 -7.38 9.71
N GLU A 250 -4.31 -7.22 9.51
CA GLU A 250 -3.77 -7.16 8.16
C GLU A 250 -3.83 -8.56 7.54
N ARG A 251 -4.68 -8.73 6.51
CA ARG A 251 -4.66 -9.91 5.64
C ARG A 251 -3.59 -9.72 4.58
N ILE A 252 -2.47 -10.44 4.72
CA ILE A 252 -1.47 -10.52 3.65
C ILE A 252 -1.83 -11.70 2.77
N ALA A 253 -2.21 -11.42 1.52
CA ALA A 253 -2.53 -12.43 0.51
C ALA A 253 -1.35 -12.60 -0.45
N VAL A 254 -0.55 -13.65 -0.25
CA VAL A 254 0.58 -14.00 -1.11
C VAL A 254 0.12 -14.94 -2.21
N HIS A 255 0.34 -14.54 -3.47
CA HIS A 255 -0.05 -15.32 -4.65
C HIS A 255 1.19 -15.91 -5.36
N ASN A 256 1.06 -17.09 -5.99
CA ASN A 256 2.16 -17.73 -6.71
C ASN A 256 2.35 -17.10 -8.09
N LYS A 257 3.35 -17.62 -8.81
CA LYS A 257 3.63 -17.25 -10.21
C LYS A 257 2.48 -17.56 -11.18
N LYS A 258 1.44 -18.28 -10.75
CA LYS A 258 0.22 -18.55 -11.53
C LYS A 258 -0.97 -17.67 -11.10
N GLY A 259 -0.77 -16.76 -10.13
CA GLY A 259 -1.82 -15.92 -9.57
C GLY A 259 -2.78 -16.65 -8.63
N GLU A 260 -2.45 -17.88 -8.21
CA GLU A 260 -3.22 -18.62 -7.21
C GLU A 260 -2.83 -18.11 -5.82
N LEU A 261 -3.80 -17.89 -4.95
CA LEU A 261 -3.56 -17.58 -3.54
C LEU A 261 -2.80 -18.76 -2.91
N ILE A 262 -1.54 -18.54 -2.54
CA ILE A 262 -0.72 -19.55 -1.87
C ILE A 262 -0.95 -19.47 -0.37
N TYR A 263 -0.96 -18.25 0.16
CA TYR A 263 -1.03 -18.01 1.58
C TYR A 263 -1.88 -16.78 1.87
N GLU A 264 -2.74 -16.94 2.85
CA GLU A 264 -3.47 -15.85 3.48
C GLU A 264 -3.06 -15.82 4.95
N TYR A 265 -2.40 -14.75 5.37
CA TYR A 265 -1.99 -14.56 6.75
C TYR A 265 -2.92 -13.59 7.45
N ASP A 266 -3.41 -13.99 8.62
CA ASP A 266 -3.86 -13.05 9.66
C ASP A 266 -2.68 -12.84 10.61
N LEU A 267 -2.02 -11.68 10.52
CA LEU A 267 -0.80 -11.34 11.27
C LEU A 267 -0.96 -11.51 12.80
N ASN A 268 -2.20 -11.50 13.33
CA ASN A 268 -2.46 -11.66 14.76
C ASN A 268 -2.55 -13.13 15.22
N THR A 269 -2.64 -14.09 14.31
CA THR A 269 -2.64 -15.53 14.64
C THR A 269 -1.26 -16.17 14.58
N ALA A 270 -0.24 -15.43 14.14
CA ALA A 270 1.07 -15.97 13.79
C ALA A 270 2.13 -15.91 14.90
N VAL A 271 1.74 -15.80 16.18
CA VAL A 271 2.70 -15.89 17.29
C VAL A 271 2.95 -17.34 17.74
N ASP A 272 2.13 -18.32 17.32
CA ASP A 272 2.30 -19.71 17.78
C ASP A 272 2.62 -20.70 16.66
N SER A 273 3.83 -21.28 16.74
CA SER A 273 4.36 -22.52 16.12
C SER A 273 4.27 -22.73 14.59
N LYS A 274 3.25 -22.21 13.91
CA LYS A 274 3.04 -22.33 12.46
C LYS A 274 3.92 -21.39 11.65
N PHE A 275 4.22 -20.20 12.16
CA PHE A 275 5.18 -19.28 11.52
C PHE A 275 6.59 -19.90 11.46
N GLU A 276 6.97 -20.62 12.52
CA GLU A 276 8.22 -21.37 12.57
C GLU A 276 8.23 -22.54 11.57
N GLN A 277 7.12 -23.27 11.44
CA GLN A 277 6.96 -24.31 10.42
C GLN A 277 7.00 -23.77 8.99
N VAL A 278 6.48 -22.56 8.74
CA VAL A 278 6.50 -21.95 7.39
C VAL A 278 7.89 -21.40 7.07
N ILE A 279 8.60 -20.80 8.03
CA ILE A 279 10.00 -20.46 7.83
C ILE A 279 10.80 -21.75 7.54
N ARG A 280 10.69 -22.79 8.37
CA ARG A 280 11.37 -24.08 8.15
C ARG A 280 11.01 -24.69 6.80
N GLY A 281 9.73 -24.77 6.44
CA GLY A 281 9.27 -25.33 5.16
C GLY A 281 9.70 -24.50 3.93
N THR A 282 9.75 -23.17 4.05
CA THR A 282 10.26 -22.30 2.97
C THR A 282 11.79 -22.41 2.84
N PHE A 283 12.50 -22.62 3.95
CA PHE A 283 13.93 -22.93 3.94
C PHE A 283 14.21 -24.32 3.35
N ASP A 284 13.40 -25.33 3.68
CA ASP A 284 13.53 -26.69 3.13
C ASP A 284 13.24 -26.73 1.62
N LEU A 285 12.21 -26.02 1.14
CA LEU A 285 11.91 -25.84 -0.28
C LEU A 285 13.04 -25.12 -1.04
N ASN A 286 13.67 -24.13 -0.41
CA ASN A 286 14.84 -23.48 -1.01
C ASN A 286 16.10 -24.35 -0.90
N ARG A 287 16.19 -25.23 0.10
CA ARG A 287 17.32 -26.15 0.29
C ARG A 287 17.34 -27.22 -0.79
N GLU A 288 16.21 -27.83 -1.14
CA GLU A 288 16.12 -28.76 -2.29
C GLU A 288 16.55 -28.08 -3.60
N LEU A 289 16.10 -26.84 -3.83
CA LEU A 289 16.47 -26.08 -5.03
C LEU A 289 17.96 -25.68 -5.04
N ILE A 290 18.51 -25.32 -3.87
CA ILE A 290 19.93 -25.01 -3.71
C ILE A 290 20.77 -26.29 -3.89
N ASP A 291 20.34 -27.42 -3.33
CA ASP A 291 21.02 -28.70 -3.44
C ASP A 291 20.98 -29.24 -4.89
N GLU A 292 19.89 -29.03 -5.64
CA GLU A 292 19.81 -29.30 -7.09
C GLU A 292 20.82 -28.45 -7.87
N VAL A 293 20.85 -27.14 -7.62
CA VAL A 293 21.79 -26.22 -8.29
C VAL A 293 23.24 -26.54 -7.92
N LEU A 294 23.51 -26.88 -6.67
CA LEU A 294 24.84 -27.25 -6.19
C LEU A 294 25.30 -28.61 -6.76
N ALA A 295 24.38 -29.56 -6.93
CA ALA A 295 24.63 -30.83 -7.61
C ALA A 295 24.92 -30.62 -9.11
N GLU A 296 24.19 -29.73 -9.79
CA GLU A 296 24.45 -29.39 -11.20
C GLU A 296 25.83 -28.76 -11.42
N VAL A 297 26.36 -28.02 -10.44
CA VAL A 297 27.69 -27.39 -10.53
C VAL A 297 28.82 -28.18 -9.87
N GLY A 298 28.54 -29.41 -9.36
CA GLY A 298 29.55 -30.31 -8.80
C GLY A 298 30.08 -29.92 -7.41
N LEU A 299 29.31 -29.16 -6.62
CA LEU A 299 29.66 -28.71 -5.27
C LEU A 299 28.79 -29.43 -4.23
N SER A 300 29.10 -30.69 -3.91
CA SER A 300 28.23 -31.55 -3.11
C SER A 300 28.52 -31.61 -1.60
N ASP A 301 29.44 -30.82 -1.05
CA ASP A 301 29.82 -30.92 0.36
C ASP A 301 29.38 -29.69 1.17
N THR A 302 28.22 -29.79 1.83
CA THR A 302 27.59 -28.74 2.67
C THR A 302 27.66 -29.05 4.17
N THR A 303 28.60 -29.89 4.60
CA THR A 303 28.69 -30.44 5.97
C THR A 303 28.85 -29.42 7.12
N ASN A 304 29.05 -28.13 6.84
CA ASN A 304 29.17 -27.06 7.86
C ASN A 304 28.05 -25.99 7.82
N PHE A 305 27.00 -26.18 7.02
CA PHE A 305 25.90 -25.22 6.91
C PHE A 305 24.82 -25.26 8.03
N PRO A 306 24.49 -26.41 8.66
CA PRO A 306 23.36 -26.49 9.59
C PRO A 306 23.55 -25.71 10.90
N ASP A 307 24.75 -25.76 11.49
CA ASP A 307 24.97 -25.27 12.87
C ASP A 307 24.90 -23.73 12.99
N ASN A 308 25.06 -23.01 11.88
CA ASN A 308 24.93 -21.55 11.88
C ASN A 308 23.46 -21.09 11.78
N ILE A 309 22.56 -21.92 11.24
CA ILE A 309 21.16 -21.51 11.04
C ILE A 309 20.38 -21.52 12.37
N ASP A 310 20.54 -22.54 13.19
CA ASP A 310 19.86 -22.62 14.49
C ASP A 310 20.37 -21.55 15.48
N MET A 311 21.66 -21.23 15.44
CA MET A 311 22.25 -20.13 16.22
C MET A 311 21.67 -18.78 15.79
N ILE A 312 21.58 -18.54 14.48
CA ILE A 312 21.00 -17.32 13.91
C ILE A 312 19.50 -17.21 14.24
N ILE A 313 18.75 -18.32 14.23
CA ILE A 313 17.33 -18.33 14.61
C ILE A 313 17.15 -18.03 16.11
N SER A 314 18.00 -18.59 16.97
CA SER A 314 17.93 -18.38 18.43
C SER A 314 18.27 -16.95 18.85
N GLU A 315 19.32 -16.34 18.28
CA GLU A 315 19.68 -14.94 18.51
C GLU A 315 18.59 -13.96 18.00
N ARG A 316 17.91 -14.30 16.90
CA ARG A 316 16.83 -13.51 16.29
C ARG A 316 15.53 -13.49 17.10
N MET A 317 15.15 -14.61 17.71
CA MET A 317 13.94 -14.68 18.54
C MET A 317 14.04 -13.83 19.81
N SER A 318 15.26 -13.63 20.34
CA SER A 318 15.49 -12.81 21.54
C SER A 318 15.49 -11.30 21.32
N SER A 319 15.60 -10.82 20.06
CA SER A 319 15.83 -9.41 19.74
C SER A 319 14.63 -8.67 19.12
N GLY A 320 13.51 -9.35 18.87
CA GLY A 320 12.23 -8.71 18.50
C GLY A 320 12.23 -7.87 17.22
N GLY A 321 13.25 -7.99 16.37
CA GLY A 321 13.41 -7.20 15.15
C GLY A 321 13.09 -7.98 13.89
N VAL A 322 12.14 -7.48 13.09
CA VAL A 322 11.92 -7.93 11.71
C VAL A 322 12.98 -7.27 10.83
N TYR A 323 13.85 -8.05 10.18
CA TYR A 323 14.77 -7.55 9.15
C TYR A 323 14.56 -8.30 7.83
N ILE A 324 14.33 -7.51 6.77
CA ILE A 324 14.23 -7.96 5.37
C ILE A 324 15.64 -8.27 4.85
N ALA A 325 15.81 -9.44 4.23
CA ALA A 325 17.10 -9.95 3.77
C ALA A 325 17.89 -8.97 2.88
N PRO A 326 19.23 -8.90 2.98
CA PRO A 326 20.03 -8.07 2.10
C PRO A 326 19.95 -8.61 0.66
N ARG A 327 19.68 -7.71 -0.30
CA ARG A 327 19.85 -7.99 -1.73
C ARG A 327 21.32 -8.33 -2.00
N TYR A 328 21.59 -9.54 -2.47
CA TYR A 328 22.88 -9.85 -3.11
C TYR A 328 23.00 -9.01 -4.38
N LYS A 329 24.10 -8.26 -4.50
CA LYS A 329 24.54 -7.67 -5.77
C LYS A 329 25.01 -8.81 -6.68
N THR A 330 24.42 -8.91 -7.86
CA THR A 330 25.08 -9.50 -9.03
C THR A 330 26.05 -8.51 -9.64
#